data_AF-F2BCZ9-F1
#
_entry.id   AF-F2BCZ9-F1
#
_cell.length_a   1.000
_cell.length_b   1.000
_cell.length_c   1.000
_cell.angle_alpha   90.00
_cell.angle_beta   90.00
_cell.angle_gamma   90.00
#
_symmetry.space_group_name_H-M   'P 1'
#
loop_
_entity.id
_entity.type
_entity.pdbx_description
1 polymer ?
#
loop_
_entity_poly.entity_id
_entity_poly.type
_entity_poly.pdbx_seq_one_letter_code
_entity_poly.pdbx_strand_id
1 'polypeptide(L)'
;MPFTEAQISSLLAVKGVGKTVLQRLQQMGLNDAAKLAAADPADILQQGANLTGSSCWKNSPQAKAAITAAVAWAKQTVSDGL
;
A
#
# COMPACT_ATOMS: atom_id res chain seq x y z
N MET A 1 5.08 -13.90 -0.89
CA MET A 1 6.23 -13.69 -1.80
C MET A 1 6.44 -12.20 -1.96
N PRO A 2 7.66 -11.67 -1.91
CA PRO A 2 7.88 -10.23 -2.11
C PRO A 2 7.35 -9.79 -3.49
N PHE A 3 6.97 -8.52 -3.63
CA PHE A 3 6.52 -7.97 -4.91
C PHE A 3 7.53 -8.26 -6.03
N THR A 4 7.04 -8.73 -7.16
CA THR A 4 7.84 -8.83 -8.39
C THR A 4 8.06 -7.46 -9.00
N GLU A 5 9.04 -7.31 -9.90
CA GLU A 5 9.27 -6.04 -10.61
C GLU A 5 8.03 -5.60 -11.40
N ALA A 6 7.31 -6.54 -12.01
CA ALA A 6 6.05 -6.27 -12.71
C ALA A 6 4.97 -5.73 -11.76
N GLN A 7 4.86 -6.30 -10.56
CA GLN A 7 3.94 -5.83 -9.53
C GLN A 7 4.31 -4.47 -8.99
N ILE A 8 5.60 -4.21 -8.77
CA ILE A 8 6.10 -2.90 -8.37
C ILE A 8 5.74 -1.86 -9.43
N SER A 9 5.99 -2.16 -10.70
CA SER A 9 5.66 -1.27 -11.82
C SER A 9 4.15 -1.01 -11.90
N SER A 10 3.33 -2.05 -11.79
CA SER A 10 1.86 -1.96 -11.80
C SER A 10 1.32 -1.14 -10.62
N LEU A 11 1.85 -1.38 -9.41
CA LEU A 11 1.47 -0.64 -8.21
C LEU A 11 1.89 0.83 -8.27
N LEU A 12 3.05 1.15 -8.86
CA LEU A 12 3.49 2.53 -9.08
C LEU A 12 2.69 3.24 -10.19
N ALA A 13 2.02 2.50 -11.07
CA ALA A 13 1.09 3.07 -12.05
C ALA A 13 -0.27 3.43 -11.44
N VAL A 14 -0.59 2.94 -10.22
CA VAL A 14 -1.81 3.30 -9.51
C VAL A 14 -1.78 4.78 -9.12
N LYS A 15 -2.79 5.53 -9.54
CA LYS A 15 -2.88 6.98 -9.28
C LYS A 15 -2.77 7.28 -7.78
N GLY A 16 -1.79 8.10 -7.42
CA GLY A 16 -1.53 8.51 -6.03
C GLY A 16 -0.59 7.58 -5.26
N VAL A 17 -0.27 6.39 -5.79
CA VAL A 17 0.72 5.49 -5.20
C VAL A 17 2.10 5.82 -5.78
N GLY A 18 2.90 6.55 -5.01
CA GLY A 18 4.28 6.88 -5.36
C GLY A 18 5.30 5.93 -4.73
N LYS A 19 6.57 6.09 -5.12
CA LYS A 19 7.72 5.34 -4.55
C LYS A 19 7.76 5.40 -3.01
N THR A 20 7.42 6.56 -2.43
CA THR A 20 7.37 6.74 -0.98
C THR A 20 6.30 5.85 -0.33
N VAL A 21 5.12 5.72 -0.94
CA VAL A 21 4.05 4.86 -0.41
C VAL A 21 4.49 3.40 -0.46
N LEU A 22 5.06 2.97 -1.59
CA LEU A 22 5.61 1.62 -1.74
C LEU A 22 6.68 1.29 -0.69
N GLN A 23 7.68 2.16 -0.53
CA GLN A 23 8.75 1.96 0.45
C GLN A 23 8.20 1.86 1.88
N ARG A 24 7.17 2.64 2.22
CA ARG A 24 6.55 2.61 3.54
C ARG A 24 5.74 1.34 3.76
N LEU A 25 4.99 0.88 2.76
CA LEU A 25 4.33 -0.42 2.81
C LEU A 25 5.34 -1.56 3.04
N GLN A 26 6.50 -1.51 2.37
CA GLN A 26 7.58 -2.48 2.59
C GLN A 26 8.16 -2.42 4.01
N GLN A 27 8.34 -1.23 4.58
CA GLN A 27 8.78 -1.05 5.97
C GLN A 27 7.77 -1.57 6.99
N MET A 28 6.48 -1.59 6.64
CA MET A 28 5.41 -2.21 7.45
C MET A 28 5.32 -3.74 7.26
N GLY A 29 6.18 -4.33 6.41
CA GLY A 29 6.10 -5.76 6.07
C GLY A 29 4.98 -6.12 5.09
N LEU A 30 4.30 -5.12 4.52
CA LEU A 30 3.30 -5.25 3.45
C LEU A 30 4.00 -5.24 2.08
N ASN A 31 5.00 -6.12 1.96
CA ASN A 31 5.85 -6.24 0.78
C ASN A 31 5.36 -7.31 -0.20
N ASP A 32 4.13 -7.81 -0.03
CA ASP A 32 3.51 -8.80 -0.89
C ASP A 32 2.04 -8.49 -1.12
N ALA A 33 1.53 -8.84 -2.31
CA ALA A 33 0.17 -8.50 -2.70
C ALA A 33 -0.88 -9.22 -1.84
N ALA A 34 -0.61 -10.44 -1.36
CA ALA A 34 -1.54 -11.17 -0.51
C ALA A 34 -1.72 -10.51 0.87
N LYS A 35 -0.62 -10.16 1.55
CA LYS A 35 -0.69 -9.42 2.82
C LYS A 35 -1.28 -8.04 2.63
N LEU A 36 -0.93 -7.33 1.56
CA LEU A 36 -1.50 -6.02 1.27
C LEU A 36 -3.02 -6.12 0.98
N ALA A 37 -3.46 -7.15 0.27
CA ALA A 37 -4.88 -7.39 -0.02
C ALA A 37 -5.68 -7.75 1.24
N ALA A 38 -5.05 -8.44 2.19
CA ALA A 38 -5.65 -8.84 3.46
C ALA A 38 -5.65 -7.73 4.52
N ALA A 39 -4.83 -6.70 4.36
CA ALA A 39 -4.71 -5.60 5.32
C ALA A 39 -5.86 -4.59 5.20
N ASP A 40 -6.25 -4.01 6.34
CA ASP A 40 -7.22 -2.92 6.37
C ASP A 40 -6.53 -1.58 6.07
N PRO A 41 -7.01 -0.79 5.07
CA PRO A 41 -6.48 0.55 4.80
C PRO A 41 -6.37 1.45 6.04
N ALA A 42 -7.31 1.39 6.97
CA ALA A 42 -7.29 2.18 8.20
C ALA A 42 -6.13 1.79 9.11
N ASP A 43 -5.87 0.48 9.24
CA ASP A 43 -4.74 -0.03 10.03
C ASP A 43 -3.40 0.36 9.39
N ILE A 44 -3.29 0.29 8.07
CA ILE A 44 -2.09 0.72 7.34
C ILE A 44 -1.84 2.22 7.56
N LEU A 45 -2.87 3.05 7.51
CA LEU A 45 -2.75 4.49 7.76
C LEU A 45 -2.34 4.79 9.21
N GLN A 46 -2.84 4.01 10.17
CA GLN A 46 -2.43 4.12 11.57
C GLN A 46 -0.96 3.69 11.75
N GLN A 47 -0.54 2.58 11.15
CA GLN A 47 0.85 2.15 11.16
C GLN A 47 1.77 3.17 10.50
N GLY A 48 1.34 3.78 9.38
CA GLY A 48 2.07 4.87 8.73
C GLY A 48 2.22 6.10 9.59
N ALA A 49 1.20 6.45 10.36
CA ALA A 49 1.29 7.55 11.31
C ALA A 49 2.30 7.24 12.44
N ASN A 50 2.27 6.03 12.97
CA ASN A 50 3.21 5.58 14.00
C ASN A 50 4.65 5.54 13.48
N LEU A 51 4.86 5.01 12.27
CA LEU A 51 6.18 4.86 11.65
C LEU A 51 6.83 6.19 11.27
N THR A 52 6.01 7.19 10.89
CA THR A 52 6.49 8.54 10.56
C THR A 52 6.49 9.49 11.75
N GLY A 53 6.02 9.04 12.92
CA GLY A 53 5.82 9.90 14.10
C GLY A 53 4.86 11.07 13.85
N SER A 54 4.03 11.00 12.80
CA SER A 54 3.25 12.12 12.28
C SER A 54 1.82 11.69 11.96
N SER A 55 0.82 12.51 12.28
CA SER A 55 -0.58 12.21 11.92
C SER A 55 -0.90 12.42 10.43
N CYS A 56 0.07 12.88 9.63
CA CYS A 56 -0.11 13.24 8.23
C CYS A 56 -0.71 12.10 7.40
N TRP A 57 -0.37 10.85 7.69
CA TRP A 57 -0.91 9.69 6.97
C TRP A 57 -2.40 9.49 7.25
N LYS A 58 -2.80 9.37 8.52
CA LYS A 58 -4.20 9.14 8.89
C LYS A 58 -5.11 10.35 8.63
N ASN A 59 -4.56 11.56 8.52
CA ASN A 59 -5.35 12.78 8.30
C ASN A 59 -5.34 13.27 6.84
N SER A 60 -4.38 12.84 6.02
CA SER A 60 -4.30 13.27 4.62
C SER A 60 -5.30 12.53 3.73
N PRO A 61 -6.18 13.26 3.01
CA PRO A 61 -7.05 12.65 2.00
C PRO A 61 -6.26 11.93 0.90
N GLN A 62 -5.07 12.45 0.56
CA GLN A 62 -4.21 11.85 -0.46
C GLN A 62 -3.62 10.52 0.02
N ALA A 63 -3.17 10.45 1.28
CA ALA A 63 -2.67 9.20 1.85
C ALA A 63 -3.78 8.16 1.94
N LYS A 64 -4.98 8.54 2.40
CA LYS A 64 -6.15 7.66 2.40
C LYS A 64 -6.46 7.10 1.02
N ALA A 65 -6.53 7.97 0.01
CA ALA A 65 -6.79 7.56 -1.37
C ALA A 65 -5.71 6.60 -1.89
N ALA A 66 -4.42 6.91 -1.64
CA ALA A 66 -3.31 6.08 -2.08
C ALA A 66 -3.32 4.69 -1.44
N ILE A 67 -3.55 4.59 -0.14
CA ILE A 67 -3.59 3.29 0.57
C ILE A 67 -4.80 2.48 0.14
N THR A 68 -5.98 3.09 0.04
CA THR A 68 -7.19 2.40 -0.46
C THR A 68 -6.97 1.88 -1.89
N ALA A 69 -6.37 2.68 -2.76
CA ALA A 69 -6.07 2.27 -4.13
C ALA A 69 -5.03 1.14 -4.19
N ALA A 70 -3.99 1.19 -3.34
CA ALA A 70 -2.99 0.13 -3.23
C ALA A 70 -3.59 -1.21 -2.75
N VAL A 71 -4.47 -1.17 -1.75
CA VAL A 71 -5.18 -2.37 -1.26
C VAL A 71 -6.14 -2.91 -2.31
N ALA A 72 -6.88 -2.05 -3.01
CA ALA A 72 -7.76 -2.46 -4.11
C ALA A 72 -6.98 -3.13 -5.25
N TRP A 73 -5.86 -2.53 -5.67
CA TRP A 73 -4.94 -3.12 -6.63
C TRP A 73 -4.43 -4.49 -6.16
N ALA A 74 -4.07 -4.62 -4.88
CA ALA A 74 -3.57 -5.87 -4.33
C ALA A 74 -4.63 -6.97 -4.38
N LYS A 75 -5.87 -6.65 -3.99
CA LYS A 75 -7.01 -7.58 -4.08
C LYS A 75 -7.26 -8.02 -5.51
N GLN A 76 -7.23 -7.10 -6.47
CA GLN A 76 -7.36 -7.43 -7.88
C GLN A 76 -6.20 -8.33 -8.35
N THR A 77 -4.96 -7.98 -8.02
CA THR A 77 -3.77 -8.76 -8.42
C THR A 77 -3.82 -10.19 -7.89
N VAL A 78 -4.24 -10.38 -6.63
CA VAL A 78 -4.42 -11.73 -6.05
C VAL A 78 -5.57 -12.49 -6.72
N SER A 79 -6.65 -11.78 -7.09
CA SER A 79 -7.80 -12.39 -7.77
C SER A 79 -7.51 -12.75 -9.24
N ASP A 80 -6.65 -11.98 -9.91
CA ASP A 80 -6.26 -12.14 -11.33
C ASP A 80 -5.24 -13.27 -11.54
N GLY A 81 -4.89 -14.01 -10.48
CA GLY A 81 -4.01 -15.17 -10.58
C GLY A 81 -2.53 -14.81 -10.54
N LEU A 82 -2.16 -13.99 -9.56
CA LEU A 82 -0.87 -14.17 -8.89
C LEU A 82 -0.68 -15.64 -8.48
#